data_AF-A0A1G2XYF7-F1
#
_entry.id   AF-A0A1G2XYF7-F1
#
_cell.length_a   1.000
_cell.length_b   1.000
_cell.length_c   1.000
_cell.angle_alpha   90.00
_cell.angle_beta   90.00
_cell.angle_gamma   90.00
#
_symmetry.space_group_name_H-M   'P 1'
#
loop_
_entity.id
_entity.type
_entity.pdbx_description
1 polymer ?
#
loop_
_entity_poly.entity_id
_entity_poly.type
_entity_poly.pdbx_seq_one_letter_code
_entity_poly.pdbx_strand_id
1 'polypeptide(L)'
;MMNIEEHLRLLARIITRAGGNIIGYDWVSRWPKGRLKELVELGVVIEAQPGTEIVCHECDEDCSLEPPIRTYPDGRTIGFFICAHGGKVEVPMEHFKRWEVLSDKLHELGYVQPISDEEVTNEQAAVILGGGISAATISKWVKSGLISDNHRSGRQHRVLKSSILLFKYQRDQEKQLERAKDMINLEAAMKK
;
A
#
# COMPACT_ATOMS: atom_id res chain seq x y z
N MET A 1 9.07 -1.00 -22.58
CA MET A 1 9.07 0.36 -22.00
C MET A 1 7.77 0.51 -21.22
N MET A 2 7.85 0.93 -19.96
CA MET A 2 6.66 1.10 -19.11
C MET A 2 5.84 2.30 -19.61
N ASN A 3 4.58 2.09 -19.96
CA ASN A 3 3.71 3.19 -20.38
C ASN A 3 3.31 4.08 -19.18
N ILE A 4 2.60 5.18 -19.41
CA ILE A 4 2.21 6.11 -18.33
C ILE A 4 1.25 5.48 -17.33
N GLU A 5 0.26 4.72 -17.80
CA GLU A 5 -0.75 4.08 -16.93
C GLU A 5 -0.13 3.03 -16.00
N GLU A 6 0.78 2.21 -16.51
CA GLU A 6 1.52 1.21 -15.73
C GLU A 6 2.34 1.87 -14.63
N HIS A 7 2.93 3.03 -14.92
CA HIS A 7 3.74 3.77 -13.96
C HIS A 7 2.85 4.44 -12.90
N LEU A 8 1.71 5.01 -13.28
CA LEU A 8 0.72 5.54 -12.32
C LEU A 8 0.23 4.43 -11.38
N ARG A 9 -0.04 3.22 -11.90
CA ARG A 9 -0.36 2.05 -11.08
C ARG A 9 0.80 1.64 -10.16
N LEU A 10 2.04 1.73 -10.62
CA LEU A 10 3.23 1.43 -9.81
C LEU A 10 3.37 2.43 -8.65
N LEU A 11 3.25 3.74 -8.93
CA LEU A 11 3.28 4.80 -7.92
C LEU A 11 2.19 4.58 -6.87
N ALA A 12 0.95 4.35 -7.31
CA ALA A 12 -0.18 4.08 -6.42
C ALA A 12 0.09 2.88 -5.49
N ARG A 13 0.77 1.83 -5.97
CA ARG A 13 1.13 0.68 -5.13
C ARG A 13 2.26 0.99 -4.13
N ILE A 14 3.29 1.73 -4.54
CA ILE A 14 4.50 1.91 -3.73
C ILE A 14 4.25 2.82 -2.53
N ILE A 15 3.48 3.89 -2.72
CA ILE A 15 3.16 4.87 -1.67
C ILE A 15 2.36 4.20 -0.54
N THR A 16 1.56 3.17 -0.86
CA THR A 16 0.66 2.50 0.12
C THR A 16 1.36 1.52 1.05
N ARG A 17 2.52 0.95 0.67
CA ARG A 17 3.03 -0.26 1.33
C ARG A 17 3.90 -0.04 2.57
N ALA A 18 4.45 1.17 2.78
CA ALA A 18 5.20 1.61 3.99
C ALA A 18 6.24 2.71 3.67
N GLY A 19 6.45 3.11 2.41
CA GLY A 19 7.60 3.93 1.99
C GLY A 19 7.43 5.45 2.12
N GLY A 20 6.27 5.92 2.59
CA GLY A 20 5.90 7.33 2.44
C GLY A 20 5.64 7.70 0.98
N ASN A 21 5.34 8.97 0.74
CA ASN A 21 5.07 9.51 -0.58
C ASN A 21 6.27 10.27 -1.18
N ILE A 22 7.44 10.19 -0.55
CA ILE A 22 8.65 10.88 -0.99
C ILE A 22 9.55 9.93 -1.78
N ILE A 23 10.04 10.41 -2.92
CA ILE A 23 10.90 9.66 -3.82
C ILE A 23 12.16 10.46 -4.14
N GLY A 24 13.31 9.79 -4.14
CA GLY A 24 14.62 10.43 -4.37
C GLY A 24 15.07 10.38 -5.83
N TYR A 25 16.13 11.14 -6.12
CA TYR A 25 16.76 11.21 -7.43
C TYR A 25 17.13 9.85 -8.01
N ASP A 26 17.71 8.94 -7.22
CA ASP A 26 18.14 7.63 -7.72
C ASP A 26 16.97 6.76 -8.20
N TRP A 27 15.77 7.02 -7.69
CA TRP A 27 14.58 6.34 -8.17
C TRP A 27 14.10 6.94 -9.50
N VAL A 28 14.06 8.26 -9.57
CA VAL A 28 13.63 9.02 -10.75
C VAL A 28 14.60 8.85 -11.92
N SER A 29 15.91 8.76 -11.66
CA SER A 29 16.93 8.60 -12.69
C SER A 29 16.82 7.27 -13.46
N ARG A 30 16.19 6.26 -12.84
CA ARG A 30 15.90 4.95 -13.44
C ARG A 30 14.63 4.96 -14.29
N TRP A 31 13.85 6.04 -14.26
CA TRP A 31 12.62 6.14 -15.05
C TRP A 31 12.90 6.35 -16.54
N PRO A 32 11.92 6.05 -17.41
CA PRO A 32 11.99 6.44 -18.80
C PRO A 32 12.24 7.95 -18.95
N LYS A 33 13.05 8.35 -19.94
CA LYS A 33 13.31 9.77 -20.24
C LYS A 33 11.99 10.53 -20.44
N GLY A 34 11.88 11.70 -19.83
CA GLY A 34 10.68 12.54 -19.90
C GLY A 34 9.58 12.18 -18.89
N ARG A 35 9.62 11.00 -18.27
CA ARG A 35 8.53 10.54 -17.38
C ARG A 35 8.33 11.40 -16.15
N LEU A 36 9.40 11.90 -15.53
CA LEU A 36 9.26 12.86 -14.42
C LEU A 36 8.48 14.09 -14.87
N LYS A 37 8.84 14.65 -16.04
CA LYS A 37 8.19 15.84 -16.59
C LYS A 37 6.70 15.59 -16.86
N GLU A 38 6.37 14.47 -17.49
CA GLU A 38 4.98 14.06 -17.73
C GLU A 38 4.17 13.98 -16.42
N LEU A 39 4.75 13.36 -15.38
CA LEU A 39 4.08 13.19 -14.08
C LEU A 39 3.93 14.51 -13.31
N VAL A 40 4.89 15.43 -13.45
CA VAL A 40 4.81 16.80 -12.91
C VAL A 40 3.74 17.61 -13.65
N GLU A 41 3.67 17.52 -14.98
CA GLU A 41 2.64 18.19 -15.78
C GLU A 41 1.23 17.66 -15.48
N LEU A 42 1.10 16.38 -15.15
CA LEU A 42 -0.14 15.77 -14.66
C LEU A 42 -0.48 16.14 -13.21
N GLY A 43 0.43 16.81 -12.49
CA GLY A 43 0.28 17.15 -11.07
C GLY A 43 0.34 15.95 -10.13
N VAL A 44 0.83 14.80 -10.60
CA VAL A 44 0.95 13.57 -9.80
C VAL A 44 2.19 13.64 -8.90
N VAL A 45 3.21 14.34 -9.35
CA VAL A 45 4.49 14.50 -8.65
C VAL A 45 4.80 15.98 -8.53
N ILE A 46 5.25 16.42 -7.36
CA ILE A 46 5.74 17.79 -7.12
C ILE A 46 7.14 17.74 -6.53
N GLU A 47 7.94 18.77 -6.77
CA GLU A 47 9.26 18.89 -6.14
C GLU A 47 9.08 19.11 -4.63
N ALA A 48 9.77 18.30 -3.83
CA ALA A 48 9.74 18.36 -2.38
C ALA A 48 10.98 19.10 -1.86
N GLN A 49 11.05 19.35 -0.55
CA GLN A 49 12.28 19.86 0.04
C GLN A 49 13.44 18.88 -0.21
N PRO A 50 14.64 19.39 -0.54
CA PRO A 50 15.81 18.55 -0.69
C PRO A 50 16.05 17.69 0.56
N GLY A 51 16.50 16.47 0.31
CA GLY A 51 16.94 15.58 1.37
C GLY A 51 18.22 16.05 2.04
N THR A 52 18.47 15.50 3.22
CA THR A 52 19.79 15.52 3.84
C THR A 52 20.52 14.18 3.65
N GLU A 53 19.76 13.09 3.57
CA GLU A 53 20.27 11.74 3.32
C GLU A 53 20.24 11.37 1.82
N ILE A 54 21.29 10.65 1.40
CA ILE A 54 21.45 10.02 0.09
C ILE A 54 21.77 8.54 0.24
N VAL A 55 21.48 7.74 -0.79
CA VAL A 55 21.90 6.34 -0.87
C VAL A 55 23.16 6.28 -1.73
N CYS A 56 24.25 5.77 -1.15
CA CYS A 56 25.49 5.54 -1.88
C CYS A 56 25.46 4.20 -2.60
N HIS A 57 25.75 4.20 -3.90
CA HIS A 57 25.84 3.00 -4.74
C HIS A 57 27.28 2.64 -5.16
N GLU A 58 28.30 3.26 -4.53
CA GLU A 58 29.71 2.96 -4.82
C GLU A 58 30.18 1.61 -4.23
N CYS A 59 29.38 1.00 -3.35
CA CYS A 59 29.58 -0.35 -2.84
C CYS A 59 28.26 -1.14 -2.85
N ASP A 60 28.36 -2.46 -2.70
CA ASP A 60 27.20 -3.37 -2.72
C ASP A 60 26.30 -3.27 -1.47
N GLU A 61 26.57 -2.33 -0.56
CA GLU A 61 25.86 -2.19 0.72
C GLU A 61 24.71 -1.16 0.68
N ASP A 62 24.55 -0.40 -0.41
CA ASP A 62 23.49 0.63 -0.57
C ASP A 62 23.34 1.53 0.68
N CYS A 63 24.46 2.07 1.17
CA CYS A 63 24.48 2.78 2.45
C CYS A 63 23.64 4.07 2.38
N SER A 64 22.67 4.24 3.29
CA SER A 64 22.03 5.54 3.54
C SER A 64 22.92 6.38 4.45
N LEU A 65 23.26 7.60 4.05
CA LEU A 65 24.12 8.50 4.81
C LEU A 65 23.77 9.97 4.58
N GLU A 66 24.11 10.81 5.55
CA GLU A 66 23.97 12.27 5.49
C GLU A 66 25.37 12.89 5.28
N PRO A 67 25.80 13.12 4.03
CA PRO A 67 27.14 13.60 3.77
C PRO A 67 27.23 15.11 4.07
N PRO A 68 28.33 15.57 4.71
CA PRO A 68 28.63 17.00 4.81
C PRO A 68 28.61 17.70 3.46
N ILE A 69 27.96 18.85 3.39
CA ILE A 69 27.92 19.69 2.19
C ILE A 69 29.14 20.62 2.17
N ARG A 70 29.82 20.71 1.03
CA ARG A 70 30.95 21.60 0.80
C ARG A 70 30.73 22.44 -0.44
N THR A 71 31.14 23.71 -0.37
CA THR A 71 31.18 24.62 -1.52
C THR A 71 32.62 24.94 -1.88
N TYR A 72 33.00 24.67 -3.13
CA TYR A 72 34.31 24.95 -3.68
C TYR A 72 34.46 26.45 -4.05
N PRO A 73 35.70 26.97 -4.20
CA PRO A 73 35.94 28.37 -4.60
C PRO A 73 35.34 28.76 -5.95
N ASP A 74 35.09 27.78 -6.83
CA ASP A 74 34.43 27.97 -8.13
C ASP A 74 32.90 28.04 -8.03
N GLY A 75 32.34 27.98 -6.81
CA GLY A 75 30.91 28.04 -6.53
C GLY A 75 30.19 26.70 -6.61
N ARG A 76 30.87 25.60 -6.97
CA ARG A 76 30.23 24.27 -6.98
C ARG A 76 29.98 23.77 -5.56
N THR A 77 28.75 23.33 -5.30
CA THR A 77 28.37 22.68 -4.04
C THR A 77 28.21 21.18 -4.26
N ILE A 78 28.72 20.37 -3.33
CA ILE A 78 28.63 18.91 -3.36
C ILE A 78 28.43 18.32 -1.96
N GLY A 79 27.82 17.15 -1.89
CA GLY A 79 27.94 16.25 -0.74
C GLY A 79 29.29 15.55 -0.76
N PHE A 80 29.91 15.38 0.40
CA PHE A 80 31.24 14.81 0.52
C PHE A 80 31.35 13.83 1.69
N PHE A 81 31.81 12.60 1.44
CA PHE A 81 32.13 11.65 2.51
C PHE A 81 33.25 10.68 2.10
N ILE A 82 33.74 9.92 3.09
CA ILE A 82 34.76 8.88 2.88
C ILE A 82 34.09 7.53 3.14
N CYS A 83 33.97 6.72 2.08
CA CYS A 83 33.51 5.34 2.14
C CYS A 83 34.67 4.42 2.56
N ALA A 84 34.42 3.50 3.49
CA ALA A 84 35.41 2.50 3.89
C ALA A 84 35.83 1.56 2.74
N HIS A 85 34.95 1.38 1.75
CA HIS A 85 35.15 0.48 0.61
C HIS A 85 35.55 1.22 -0.67
N GLY A 86 34.98 2.40 -0.92
CA GLY A 86 35.18 3.17 -2.16
C GLY A 86 36.12 4.38 -2.04
N GLY A 87 36.63 4.69 -0.84
CA GLY A 87 37.48 5.85 -0.63
C GLY A 87 36.70 7.17 -0.68
N LYS A 88 37.25 8.17 -1.38
CA LYS A 88 36.70 9.53 -1.42
C LYS A 88 35.49 9.59 -2.38
N VAL A 89 34.30 9.94 -1.88
CA VAL A 89 33.08 10.06 -2.69
C VAL A 89 32.56 11.51 -2.70
N GLU A 90 32.28 12.02 -3.90
CA GLU A 90 31.67 13.32 -4.13
C GLU A 90 30.30 13.13 -4.78
N VAL A 91 29.26 13.67 -4.15
CA VAL A 91 27.87 13.50 -4.57
C VAL A 91 27.34 14.85 -5.07
N PRO A 92 26.90 14.95 -6.33
CA PRO A 92 26.28 16.16 -6.85
C PRO A 92 24.99 16.51 -6.09
N MET A 93 24.66 17.81 -5.99
CA MET A 93 23.47 18.27 -5.26
C MET A 93 22.16 17.74 -5.85
N GLU A 94 22.15 17.32 -7.12
CA GLU A 94 21.02 16.69 -7.78
C GLU A 94 20.55 15.42 -7.07
N HIS A 95 21.46 14.66 -6.43
CA HIS A 95 21.08 13.44 -5.71
C HIS A 95 20.25 13.71 -4.44
N PHE A 96 20.29 14.94 -3.93
CA PHE A 96 19.47 15.36 -2.79
C PHE A 96 18.08 15.80 -3.24
N LYS A 97 17.81 15.91 -4.55
CA LYS A 97 16.48 16.25 -5.03
C LYS A 97 15.50 15.14 -4.68
N ARG A 98 14.34 15.57 -4.19
CA ARG A 98 13.24 14.71 -3.80
C ARG A 98 11.98 15.22 -4.43
N TRP A 99 11.05 14.30 -4.65
CA TRP A 99 9.71 14.62 -5.11
C TRP A 99 8.69 13.96 -4.22
N GLU A 100 7.56 14.62 -4.07
CA GLU A 100 6.39 14.09 -3.38
C GLU A 100 5.38 13.62 -4.42
N VAL A 101 4.89 12.39 -4.23
CA VAL A 101 3.82 11.83 -5.05
C VAL A 101 2.48 12.12 -4.38
N LEU A 102 1.61 12.84 -5.07
CA LEU A 102 0.32 13.28 -4.55
C LEU A 102 -0.70 12.15 -4.70
N SER A 103 -1.04 11.49 -3.58
CA SER A 103 -2.04 10.42 -3.51
C SER A 103 -3.40 10.87 -4.02
N ASP A 104 -3.79 12.11 -3.70
CA ASP A 104 -5.09 12.66 -4.07
C ASP A 104 -5.20 12.80 -5.58
N LYS A 105 -4.12 13.19 -6.25
CA LYS A 105 -4.09 13.27 -7.71
C LYS A 105 -4.17 11.89 -8.36
N LEU A 106 -3.48 10.89 -7.81
CA LEU A 106 -3.62 9.52 -8.28
C LEU A 106 -5.07 9.02 -8.17
N HIS A 107 -5.74 9.36 -7.06
CA HIS A 107 -7.14 9.03 -6.83
C HIS A 107 -8.08 9.72 -7.83
N GLU A 108 -7.91 11.02 -8.06
CA GLU A 108 -8.67 11.78 -9.08
C GLU A 108 -8.54 11.18 -10.48
N LEU A 109 -7.35 10.68 -10.82
CA LEU A 109 -7.07 10.05 -12.11
C LEU A 109 -7.57 8.60 -12.21
N GLY A 110 -8.27 8.09 -11.18
CA GLY A 110 -8.82 6.73 -11.15
C GLY A 110 -7.78 5.65 -10.84
N TYR A 111 -6.55 6.03 -10.47
CA TYR A 111 -5.53 5.11 -9.97
C TYR A 111 -5.72 4.94 -8.47
N VAL A 112 -6.88 4.39 -8.14
CA VAL A 112 -7.27 4.07 -6.77
C VAL A 112 -6.34 2.98 -6.27
N GLN A 113 -5.93 3.14 -5.01
CA GLN A 113 -5.24 2.10 -4.26
C GLN A 113 -6.02 0.78 -4.41
N PRO A 114 -5.37 -0.39 -4.53
CA PRO A 114 -6.07 -1.60 -4.13
C PRO A 114 -6.49 -1.36 -2.68
N ILE A 115 -7.79 -1.32 -2.42
CA ILE A 115 -8.33 -1.18 -1.06
C ILE A 115 -7.60 -2.23 -0.23
N SER A 116 -6.72 -1.76 0.65
CA SER A 116 -6.07 -2.64 1.61
C SER A 116 -7.18 -3.14 2.51
N ASP A 117 -7.67 -4.34 2.22
CA ASP A 117 -8.67 -4.97 3.06
C ASP A 117 -8.11 -5.07 4.48
N GLU A 118 -8.91 -4.66 5.45
CA GLU A 118 -8.48 -4.68 6.84
C GLU A 118 -8.35 -6.15 7.26
N GLU A 119 -7.18 -6.53 7.72
CA GLU A 119 -6.89 -7.88 8.19
C GLU A 119 -7.26 -8.00 9.67
N VAL A 120 -8.14 -8.93 10.02
CA VAL A 120 -8.57 -9.18 11.41
C VAL A 120 -8.22 -10.59 11.85
N THR A 121 -8.09 -10.82 13.16
CA THR A 121 -7.91 -12.18 13.69
C THR A 121 -9.21 -12.97 13.64
N ASN A 122 -9.14 -14.28 13.83
CA ASN A 122 -10.33 -15.13 13.88
C ASN A 122 -11.23 -14.78 15.08
N GLU A 123 -10.65 -14.31 16.19
CA GLU A 123 -11.39 -13.85 17.36
C GLU A 123 -12.15 -12.57 17.05
N GLN A 124 -11.49 -11.60 16.40
CA GLN A 124 -12.13 -10.35 15.98
C GLN A 124 -13.23 -10.60 14.94
N ALA A 125 -12.98 -11.49 13.97
CA ALA A 125 -13.98 -11.90 12.99
C ALA A 125 -15.21 -12.55 13.65
N ALA A 126 -15.00 -13.40 14.66
CA ALA A 126 -16.07 -14.01 15.42
C ALA A 126 -16.94 -12.96 16.14
N VAL A 127 -16.31 -11.92 16.71
CA VAL A 127 -17.02 -10.78 17.32
C VAL A 127 -17.86 -10.04 16.27
N ILE A 128 -17.33 -9.78 15.08
CA ILE A 128 -18.05 -9.09 14.00
C ILE A 128 -19.29 -9.90 13.55
N LEU A 129 -19.13 -11.21 13.36
CA LEU A 129 -20.25 -12.07 12.96
C LEU A 129 -21.31 -12.21 14.06
N GLY A 130 -20.89 -12.18 15.34
CA GLY A 130 -21.76 -12.26 16.50
C GLY A 130 -22.46 -13.61 16.66
N GLY A 131 -23.43 -13.69 17.57
CA GLY A 131 -24.26 -14.89 17.74
C GLY A 131 -23.52 -16.13 18.25
N GLY A 132 -22.50 -15.94 19.10
CA GLY A 132 -21.78 -17.05 19.77
C GLY A 132 -20.83 -17.84 18.85
N ILE A 133 -20.48 -17.30 17.68
CA ILE A 133 -19.51 -17.92 16.78
C ILE A 133 -18.13 -17.94 17.45
N SER A 134 -17.40 -19.05 17.32
CA SER A 134 -16.05 -19.19 17.86
C SER A 134 -14.99 -18.97 16.78
N ALA A 135 -13.77 -18.58 17.18
CA ALA A 135 -12.62 -18.46 16.28
C ALA A 135 -12.31 -19.76 15.50
N ALA A 136 -12.53 -20.92 16.13
CA ALA A 136 -12.38 -22.22 15.47
C ALA A 136 -13.40 -22.42 14.33
N THR A 137 -14.58 -21.83 14.45
CA THR A 137 -15.60 -21.85 13.39
C THR A 137 -15.17 -20.97 12.21
N ILE A 138 -14.58 -19.80 12.48
CA ILE A 138 -13.97 -18.95 11.45
C ILE A 138 -12.89 -19.72 10.69
N SER A 139 -11.98 -20.40 11.39
CA SER A 139 -10.95 -21.25 10.74
C SER A 139 -11.54 -22.31 9.82
N LYS A 140 -12.68 -22.92 10.19
CA LYS A 140 -13.36 -23.91 9.34
C LYS A 140 -13.91 -23.26 8.07
N TRP A 141 -14.52 -22.09 8.19
CA TRP A 141 -15.08 -21.35 7.05
C TRP A 141 -14.01 -20.80 6.12
N VAL A 142 -12.85 -20.40 6.64
CA VAL A 142 -11.68 -20.07 5.82
C VAL A 142 -11.23 -21.29 5.03
N LYS A 143 -11.05 -22.44 5.69
CA LYS A 143 -10.64 -23.70 5.04
C LYS A 143 -11.63 -24.18 3.97
N SER A 144 -12.92 -23.90 4.13
CA SER A 144 -13.95 -24.24 3.15
C SER A 144 -14.09 -23.21 2.03
N GLY A 145 -13.31 -22.11 2.05
CA GLY A 145 -13.37 -21.04 1.06
C GLY A 145 -14.58 -20.12 1.19
N LEU A 146 -15.32 -20.18 2.31
CA LEU A 146 -16.47 -19.28 2.56
C LEU A 146 -16.01 -17.89 3.01
N ILE A 147 -14.83 -17.80 3.62
CA ILE A 147 -14.21 -16.56 4.08
C ILE A 147 -12.79 -16.51 3.51
N SER A 148 -12.42 -15.38 2.92
CA SER A 148 -11.09 -15.14 2.38
C SER A 148 -10.10 -14.75 3.49
N ASP A 149 -8.85 -15.18 3.34
CA ASP A 149 -7.75 -14.91 4.26
C ASP A 149 -6.58 -14.19 3.56
N ASN A 150 -5.58 -13.79 4.35
CA ASN A 150 -4.36 -13.16 3.84
C ASN A 150 -3.34 -14.18 3.29
N HIS A 151 -3.71 -15.45 3.19
CA HIS A 151 -2.87 -16.59 2.78
C HIS A 151 -1.58 -16.78 3.59
N ARG A 152 -1.47 -16.17 4.77
CA ARG A 152 -0.35 -16.36 5.71
C ARG A 152 -0.68 -17.42 6.73
N SER A 153 0.34 -18.05 7.29
CA SER A 153 0.19 -19.15 8.25
C SER A 153 0.62 -18.76 9.67
N GLY A 154 0.26 -19.61 10.64
CA GLY A 154 0.65 -19.43 12.05
C GLY A 154 0.14 -18.13 12.66
N ARG A 155 1.00 -17.43 13.41
CA ARG A 155 0.64 -16.18 14.12
C ARG A 155 0.31 -15.01 13.19
N GLN A 156 0.70 -15.08 11.92
CA GLN A 156 0.46 -14.05 10.91
C GLN A 156 -0.83 -14.27 10.12
N HIS A 157 -1.49 -15.42 10.29
CA HIS A 157 -2.77 -15.68 9.64
C HIS A 157 -3.82 -14.64 10.07
N ARG A 158 -4.47 -14.02 9.08
CA ARG A 158 -5.57 -13.07 9.27
C ARG A 158 -6.66 -13.32 8.23
N VAL A 159 -7.89 -12.96 8.58
CA VAL A 159 -9.02 -12.99 7.65
C VAL A 159 -9.32 -11.59 7.15
N LEU A 160 -9.83 -11.52 5.92
CA LEU A 160 -10.16 -10.28 5.25
C LEU A 160 -11.49 -9.73 5.80
N LYS A 161 -11.50 -8.52 6.37
CA LYS A 161 -12.69 -7.94 7.01
C LYS A 161 -13.83 -7.76 6.02
N SER A 162 -13.56 -7.38 4.76
CA SER A 162 -14.61 -7.29 3.74
C SER A 162 -15.29 -8.64 3.50
N SER A 163 -14.52 -9.74 3.48
CA SER A 163 -15.06 -11.08 3.33
C SER A 163 -15.94 -11.48 4.52
N ILE A 164 -15.55 -11.10 5.75
CA ILE A 164 -16.37 -11.30 6.94
C ILE A 164 -17.69 -10.53 6.87
N LEU A 165 -17.64 -9.26 6.48
CA LEU A 165 -18.84 -8.41 6.39
C LEU A 165 -19.80 -8.91 5.30
N LEU A 166 -19.27 -9.32 4.15
CA LEU A 166 -20.06 -9.91 3.08
C LEU A 166 -20.74 -11.21 3.54
N PHE A 167 -19.98 -12.09 4.19
CA PHE A 167 -20.51 -13.35 4.72
C PHE A 167 -21.59 -13.10 5.78
N LYS A 168 -21.40 -12.11 6.66
CA LYS A 168 -22.40 -11.68 7.65
C LYS A 168 -23.70 -11.27 6.97
N TYR A 169 -23.60 -10.40 5.97
CA TYR A 169 -24.74 -9.86 5.24
C TYR A 169 -25.55 -10.98 4.57
N GLN A 170 -24.88 -11.91 3.88
CA GLN A 170 -25.53 -13.06 3.26
C GLN A 170 -26.29 -13.92 4.28
N ARG A 171 -25.66 -14.23 5.42
CA ARG A 171 -26.27 -15.04 6.48
C ARG A 171 -27.48 -14.35 7.12
N ASP A 172 -27.43 -13.03 7.27
CA ASP A 172 -28.54 -12.27 7.82
C ASP A 172 -29.70 -12.17 6.81
N GLN A 173 -29.41 -12.08 5.52
CA GLN A 173 -30.42 -12.17 4.44
C GLN A 173 -31.11 -13.54 4.41
N GLU A 174 -30.36 -14.63 4.51
CA GLU A 174 -30.92 -15.99 4.57
C GLU A 174 -31.87 -16.17 5.76
N LYS A 175 -31.49 -15.67 6.94
CA LYS A 175 -32.35 -15.71 8.13
C LYS A 175 -33.62 -14.89 7.97
N GLN A 176 -33.54 -13.72 7.33
CA GLN A 176 -34.71 -12.90 7.05
C GLN A 176 -35.66 -13.63 6.10
N LEU A 177 -35.13 -14.24 5.05
CA LEU A 177 -35.92 -15.01 4.09
C LEU A 177 -36.61 -16.21 4.74
N GLU A 178 -35.91 -16.94 5.61
CA GLU A 178 -36.49 -18.09 6.31
C GLU A 178 -37.64 -17.67 7.24
N ARG A 179 -37.44 -16.59 8.02
CA ARG A 179 -38.51 -16.02 8.86
C ARG A 179 -39.72 -15.58 8.04
N ALA A 180 -39.50 -15.01 6.85
CA ALA A 180 -40.58 -14.61 5.96
C ALA A 180 -41.37 -15.84 5.46
N LYS A 181 -40.69 -16.92 5.09
CA LYS A 181 -41.34 -18.18 4.71
C LYS A 181 -42.15 -18.79 5.84
N ASP A 182 -41.59 -18.80 7.06
CA ASP A 182 -42.28 -19.30 8.24
C ASP A 182 -43.57 -18.52 8.52
N MET A 183 -43.54 -17.19 8.42
CA MET A 183 -44.73 -16.36 8.56
C MET A 183 -45.79 -16.68 7.50
N ILE A 184 -45.40 -16.81 6.23
CA ILE A 184 -46.33 -17.16 5.13
C ILE A 184 -46.97 -18.52 5.38
N ASN A 185 -46.18 -19.52 5.81
CA ASN A 185 -46.68 -20.86 6.11
C ASN A 185 -47.67 -20.85 7.29
N LEU A 186 -47.39 -20.08 8.34
CA LEU A 186 -48.30 -19.90 9.47
C LEU A 186 -49.61 -19.24 9.05
N GLU A 187 -49.56 -18.17 8.25
CA GLU A 187 -50.77 -17.52 7.72
C GLU A 187 -51.60 -18.45 6.84
N ALA A 188 -50.95 -19.27 6.01
CA ALA A 188 -51.61 -20.26 5.18
C ALA A 188 -52.27 -21.38 6.01
N ALA A 189 -51.65 -21.78 7.13
CA ALA A 189 -52.20 -22.76 8.05
C ALA A 189 -53.41 -22.22 8.84
N MET A 190 -53.42 -20.92 9.18
CA MET A 190 -54.55 -20.28 9.88
C MET A 190 -55.77 -20.01 8.98
N LYS A 191 -55.61 -20.05 7.66
CA LYS A 191 -56.69 -19.85 6.67
C LYS A 191 -57.34 -21.16 6.20
N LYS A 192 -56.88 -22.31 6.68
CA LYS A 192 -57.48 -23.63 6.45
C LYS A 192 -58.33 -24.05 7.64
#